data_AF-A0A962N2I4-F1
#
_entry.id   AF-A0A962N2I4-F1
#
_cell.length_a   1.000
_cell.length_b   1.000
_cell.length_c   1.000
_cell.angle_alpha   90.00
_cell.angle_beta   90.00
_cell.angle_gamma   90.00
#
_symmetry.space_group_name_H-M   'P 1'
#
loop_
_entity.id
_entity.type
_entity.pdbx_description
1 polymer ?
#
loop_
_entity_poly.entity_id
_entity_poly.type
_entity_poly.pdbx_seq_one_letter_code
_entity_poly.pdbx_strand_id
1 'polypeptide(L)'
;MNIRRSMAKGAAWMVFAKLAERSIGLVSTLVLARLLIPHDFGIVAMAMSFVALLELLSAFSFDVALIQKQTKARPAMDTAWTYGIITAIVIAALMVLFAGPLATFYREDALTAVIKALALGSLAQGFQNIGVVTFRMDMQFDKEFRFLIAKKLIGFAITIPLAFSMRSYWALVIGQVAGRFAGTILSYTMQSYRPRVSLAATRELFNFSKWVFVLNCVGYVKERSSDWIIGRSSGPIALGTFNIAYELASLPSTELAAPINRAVFPAYAKLAHDLPALRGEYISVIALLLVLTVPAVLGLAASAPLVVPVVLGDNWLHAVPVLMLMSFFGFTNLLQSNAQAAFLAIGRPDVPTKLLVTQVILQIAALIPLTNSMGAVGAAWAFVLVAVVMIPVSIGVVVHMLELRLRDLLAAIWRPINASLIMFIVVYWLTSKRAARGSTLDQAGDLLFVIVVGAAIYVGLMALFWQLNGRPDGPERQLLDRALGLSRRFLNWPRPPT
;
A
#
# COMPACT_ATOMS: atom_id res chain seq x y z
N MET A 1 33.29 10.13 11.42
CA MET A 1 32.20 9.25 11.95
C MET A 1 31.79 8.28 10.85
N ASN A 2 31.77 6.97 11.16
CA ASN A 2 31.51 5.89 10.19
C ASN A 2 30.22 6.13 9.40
N ILE A 3 30.35 6.52 8.13
CA ILE A 3 29.24 6.72 7.16
C ILE A 3 28.31 5.51 7.18
N ARG A 4 28.89 4.30 7.27
CA ARG A 4 28.15 3.03 7.35
C ARG A 4 27.23 2.92 8.58
N ARG A 5 27.63 3.47 9.74
CA ARG A 5 26.81 3.46 10.97
C ARG A 5 25.72 4.55 10.93
N SER A 6 26.02 5.70 10.32
CA SER A 6 25.02 6.76 10.06
C SER A 6 23.95 6.30 9.07
N MET A 7 24.36 5.64 7.98
CA MET A 7 23.44 5.07 6.99
C MET A 7 22.56 3.97 7.57
N ALA A 8 23.11 3.06 8.38
CA ALA A 8 22.31 2.00 9.02
C ALA A 8 21.29 2.57 10.02
N LYS A 9 21.70 3.55 10.83
CA LYS A 9 20.80 4.27 11.75
C LYS A 9 19.72 5.04 10.98
N GLY A 10 20.10 5.64 9.86
CA GLY A 10 19.21 6.34 8.95
C GLY A 10 18.16 5.46 8.30
N ALA A 11 18.57 4.31 7.78
CA ALA A 11 17.67 3.31 7.21
C ALA A 11 16.67 2.80 8.25
N ALA A 12 17.12 2.53 9.49
CA ALA A 12 16.24 2.13 10.58
C ALA A 12 15.19 3.21 10.91
N TRP A 13 15.61 4.48 10.96
CA TRP A 13 14.70 5.61 11.13
C TRP A 13 13.65 5.70 10.03
N MET A 14 14.03 5.50 8.76
CA MET A 14 13.09 5.57 7.64
C MET A 14 12.10 4.39 7.63
N VAL A 15 12.53 3.20 8.02
CA VAL A 15 11.63 2.06 8.21
C VAL A 15 10.64 2.36 9.32
N PHE A 16 11.11 2.86 10.46
CA PHE A 16 10.25 3.24 11.58
C PHE A 16 9.30 4.39 11.20
N ALA A 17 9.75 5.38 10.42
CA ALA A 17 8.91 6.45 9.87
C ALA A 17 7.72 5.89 9.12
N LYS A 18 8.01 5.01 8.17
CA LYS A 18 6.99 4.44 7.29
C LYS A 18 6.01 3.59 8.07
N LEU A 19 6.49 2.78 9.02
CA LEU A 19 5.65 1.94 9.87
C LEU A 19 4.74 2.79 10.78
N ALA A 20 5.29 3.84 11.38
CA ALA A 20 4.51 4.75 12.23
C ALA A 20 3.45 5.53 11.41
N GLU A 21 3.81 6.06 10.24
CA GLU A 21 2.87 6.74 9.34
C GLU A 21 1.73 5.80 8.92
N ARG A 22 2.07 4.57 8.54
CA ARG A 22 1.10 3.55 8.15
C ARG A 22 0.19 3.15 9.30
N SER A 23 0.74 2.99 10.50
CA SER A 23 -0.02 2.66 11.71
C SER A 23 -1.01 3.77 12.07
N ILE A 24 -0.58 5.04 12.03
CA ILE A 24 -1.47 6.19 12.25
C ILE A 24 -2.58 6.20 11.19
N GLY A 25 -2.25 5.96 9.93
CA GLY A 25 -3.22 5.86 8.84
C GLY A 25 -4.25 4.75 9.07
N LEU A 26 -3.80 3.55 9.41
CA LEU A 26 -4.65 2.40 9.68
C LEU A 26 -5.58 2.66 10.87
N VAL A 27 -5.03 3.13 12.00
CA VAL A 27 -5.84 3.48 13.19
C VAL A 27 -6.87 4.56 12.83
N SER A 28 -6.46 5.58 12.07
CA SER A 28 -7.38 6.62 11.59
C SER A 28 -8.52 6.03 10.77
N THR A 29 -8.21 5.18 9.78
CA THR A 29 -9.21 4.55 8.92
C THR A 29 -10.16 3.68 9.74
N LEU A 30 -9.66 2.89 10.69
CA LEU A 30 -10.49 2.02 11.52
C LEU A 30 -11.43 2.80 12.45
N VAL A 31 -10.92 3.83 13.13
CA VAL A 31 -11.75 4.69 13.98
C VAL A 31 -12.81 5.41 13.16
N LEU A 32 -12.43 5.94 11.98
CA LEU A 32 -13.34 6.66 11.11
C LEU A 32 -14.37 5.74 10.47
N ALA A 33 -14.00 4.52 10.09
CA ALA A 33 -14.94 3.52 9.59
C ALA A 33 -16.00 3.18 10.63
N ARG A 34 -15.67 3.14 11.93
CA ARG A 34 -16.68 2.93 12.98
C ARG A 34 -17.60 4.12 13.22
N LEU A 35 -17.12 5.34 12.98
CA LEU A 35 -17.88 6.56 13.24
C LEU A 35 -18.70 7.03 12.03
N LEU A 36 -18.26 6.69 10.82
CA LEU A 36 -18.84 7.15 9.57
C LEU A 36 -19.47 6.00 8.79
N ILE A 37 -20.43 6.34 7.95
CA ILE A 37 -21.10 5.41 7.04
C ILE A 37 -20.33 5.28 5.71
N PRO A 38 -20.52 4.20 4.93
CA PRO A 38 -19.85 4.01 3.65
C PRO A 38 -20.02 5.16 2.64
N HIS A 39 -21.16 5.85 2.68
CA HIS A 39 -21.44 7.02 1.85
C HIS A 39 -20.37 8.13 2.01
N ASP A 40 -20.03 8.45 3.26
CA ASP A 40 -19.08 9.50 3.63
C ASP A 40 -17.67 9.19 3.13
N PHE A 41 -17.25 7.93 3.26
CA PHE A 41 -16.00 7.45 2.69
C PHE A 41 -16.01 7.51 1.17
N GLY A 42 -17.16 7.23 0.53
CA GLY A 42 -17.35 7.38 -0.90
C GLY A 42 -17.11 8.79 -1.41
N ILE A 43 -17.70 9.80 -0.76
CA ILE A 43 -17.51 11.22 -1.11
C ILE A 43 -16.02 11.58 -1.05
N VAL A 44 -15.35 11.24 0.07
CA VAL A 44 -13.92 11.54 0.25
C VAL A 44 -13.08 10.77 -0.78
N ALA A 45 -13.40 9.51 -1.08
CA ALA A 45 -12.68 8.73 -2.09
C ALA A 45 -12.82 9.31 -3.50
N MET A 46 -14.01 9.76 -3.91
CA MET A 46 -14.23 10.45 -5.19
C MET A 46 -13.39 11.73 -5.26
N ALA A 47 -13.46 12.57 -4.22
CA ALA A 47 -12.70 13.81 -4.15
C ALA A 47 -11.18 13.55 -4.17
N MET A 48 -10.70 12.59 -3.37
CA MET A 48 -9.28 12.23 -3.28
C MET A 48 -8.74 11.63 -4.57
N SER A 49 -9.57 10.93 -5.34
CA SER A 49 -9.19 10.44 -6.66
C SER A 49 -8.91 11.61 -7.60
N PHE A 50 -9.78 12.62 -7.60
CA PHE A 50 -9.55 13.81 -8.41
C PHE A 50 -8.37 14.67 -7.92
N VAL A 51 -8.22 14.82 -6.60
CA VAL A 51 -7.04 15.47 -6.01
C VAL A 51 -5.76 14.76 -6.48
N ALA A 52 -5.73 13.44 -6.39
CA ALA A 52 -4.57 12.64 -6.81
C ALA A 52 -4.28 12.81 -8.30
N LEU A 53 -5.30 12.92 -9.17
CA LEU A 53 -5.13 13.20 -10.60
C LEU A 53 -4.38 14.52 -10.82
N LEU A 54 -4.84 15.60 -10.18
CA LEU A 54 -4.24 16.92 -10.36
C LEU A 54 -2.86 17.00 -9.70
N GLU A 55 -2.66 16.31 -8.57
CA GLU A 55 -1.36 16.20 -7.92
C GLU A 55 -0.33 15.42 -8.73
N LEU A 56 -0.71 14.69 -9.80
CA LEU A 56 0.26 14.18 -10.78
C LEU A 56 1.01 15.32 -11.47
N LEU A 57 0.41 16.50 -11.61
CA LEU A 57 1.11 17.68 -12.12
C LEU A 57 2.20 18.16 -11.15
N SER A 58 2.09 17.84 -9.86
CA SER A 58 3.18 18.03 -8.90
C SER A 58 4.24 16.94 -9.00
N ALA A 59 3.98 15.81 -9.67
CA ALA A 59 4.97 14.75 -9.88
C ALA A 59 6.13 15.16 -10.80
N PHE A 60 6.07 16.35 -11.42
CA PHE A 60 7.22 17.08 -11.96
C PHE A 60 8.24 17.53 -10.88
N SER A 61 8.06 17.08 -9.63
CA SER A 61 8.76 17.51 -8.41
C SER A 61 10.27 17.66 -8.57
N PHE A 62 10.69 18.92 -8.43
CA PHE A 62 12.08 19.37 -8.43
C PHE A 62 12.88 18.84 -7.22
N ASP A 63 12.20 18.41 -6.16
CA ASP A 63 12.79 17.80 -4.95
C ASP A 63 13.67 16.59 -5.29
N VAL A 64 13.21 15.73 -6.21
CA VAL A 64 13.94 14.54 -6.64
C VAL A 64 15.18 14.93 -7.44
N ALA A 65 15.06 15.95 -8.30
CA ALA A 65 16.18 16.47 -9.07
C ALA A 65 17.24 17.14 -8.18
N LEU A 66 16.83 17.87 -7.12
CA LEU A 66 17.75 18.43 -6.13
C LEU A 66 18.51 17.33 -5.38
N ILE A 67 17.82 16.27 -4.93
CA ILE A 67 18.44 15.11 -4.26
C ILE A 67 19.40 14.40 -5.22
N GLN A 68 19.00 14.17 -6.47
CA GLN A 68 19.84 13.49 -7.45
C GLN A 68 21.13 14.27 -7.72
N LYS A 69 21.02 15.59 -7.88
CA LYS A 69 22.16 16.48 -8.14
C LYS A 69 22.96 16.84 -6.90
N GLN A 70 22.47 16.49 -5.71
CA GLN A 70 23.04 16.87 -4.42
C GLN A 70 23.33 18.38 -4.32
N THR A 71 22.52 19.20 -5.00
CA THR A 71 22.74 20.65 -5.08
C THR A 71 21.90 21.37 -4.04
N LYS A 72 22.59 22.17 -3.22
CA LYS A 72 21.97 23.15 -2.32
C LYS A 72 22.17 24.58 -2.82
N ALA A 73 22.53 24.72 -4.11
CA ALA A 73 22.69 26.02 -4.71
C ALA A 73 21.38 26.79 -4.60
N ARG A 74 21.46 28.00 -4.04
CA ARG A 74 20.29 28.84 -3.78
C ARG A 74 19.40 29.04 -5.02
N PRO A 75 19.94 29.32 -6.23
CA PRO A 75 19.12 29.45 -7.43
C PRO A 75 18.33 28.19 -7.76
N ALA A 76 18.88 27.00 -7.52
CA ALA A 76 18.19 25.72 -7.76
C ALA A 76 17.07 25.48 -6.75
N MET A 77 17.33 25.74 -5.46
CA MET A 77 16.32 25.60 -4.40
C MET A 77 15.18 26.61 -4.55
N ASP A 78 15.50 27.87 -4.84
CA ASP A 78 14.52 28.93 -5.10
C ASP A 78 13.69 28.63 -6.35
N THR A 79 14.32 28.11 -7.41
CA THR A 79 13.59 27.69 -8.62
C THR A 79 12.64 26.53 -8.33
N ALA A 80 13.10 25.51 -7.61
CA ALA A 80 12.28 24.36 -7.22
C ALA A 80 11.04 24.77 -6.40
N TRP A 81 11.22 25.65 -5.42
CA TRP A 81 10.12 26.18 -4.61
C TRP A 81 9.15 27.04 -5.43
N THR A 82 9.67 27.89 -6.32
CA THR A 82 8.86 28.74 -7.21
C THR A 82 7.93 27.90 -8.08
N TYR A 83 8.46 26.84 -8.70
CA TYR A 83 7.64 25.89 -9.44
C TYR A 83 6.65 25.14 -8.54
N GLY A 84 7.06 24.76 -7.33
CA GLY A 84 6.15 24.14 -6.35
C GLY A 84 4.91 24.99 -6.07
N ILE A 85 5.10 26.31 -5.88
CA ILE A 85 3.98 27.26 -5.70
C ILE A 85 3.15 27.41 -6.96
N ILE A 86 3.78 27.62 -8.13
CA ILE A 86 3.06 27.78 -9.40
C ILE A 86 2.19 26.55 -9.65
N THR A 87 2.75 25.35 -9.51
CA THR A 87 2.02 24.10 -9.69
C THR A 87 0.90 23.95 -8.67
N ALA A 88 1.11 24.31 -7.40
CA ALA A 88 0.06 24.25 -6.39
C ALA A 88 -1.09 25.24 -6.65
N ILE A 89 -0.78 26.45 -7.15
CA ILE A 89 -1.80 27.43 -7.58
C ILE A 89 -2.59 26.87 -8.75
N VAL A 90 -1.91 26.32 -9.76
CA VAL A 90 -2.57 25.69 -10.91
C VAL A 90 -3.47 24.54 -10.47
N ILE A 91 -2.97 23.63 -9.62
CA ILE A 91 -3.76 22.53 -9.07
C ILE A 91 -4.97 23.04 -8.31
N ALA A 92 -4.80 23.99 -7.39
CA ALA A 92 -5.92 24.53 -6.61
C ALA A 92 -6.95 25.25 -7.50
N ALA A 93 -6.51 26.00 -8.52
CA ALA A 93 -7.38 26.65 -9.48
C ALA A 93 -8.17 25.63 -10.30
N LEU A 94 -7.52 24.58 -10.82
CA LEU A 94 -8.18 23.48 -11.53
C LEU A 94 -9.15 22.73 -10.62
N MET A 95 -8.80 22.52 -9.35
CA MET A 95 -9.70 21.91 -8.37
C MET A 95 -10.98 22.72 -8.21
N VAL A 96 -10.88 24.03 -8.00
CA VAL A 96 -12.03 24.92 -7.84
C VAL A 96 -12.85 25.00 -9.13
N LEU A 97 -12.19 25.08 -10.29
CA LEU A 97 -12.84 25.16 -11.61
C LEU A 97 -13.64 23.89 -11.93
N PHE A 98 -13.07 22.71 -11.67
CA PHE A 98 -13.70 21.42 -11.98
C PHE A 98 -14.60 20.89 -10.86
N ALA A 99 -14.65 21.52 -9.68
CA ALA A 99 -15.46 21.07 -8.55
C ALA A 99 -16.95 20.89 -8.92
N GLY A 100 -17.55 21.87 -9.61
CA GLY A 100 -18.95 21.81 -10.06
C GLY A 100 -19.19 20.74 -11.13
N PRO A 101 -18.45 20.74 -12.26
CA PRO A 101 -18.56 19.69 -13.26
C PRO A 101 -18.39 18.27 -12.70
N LEU A 102 -17.51 18.09 -11.73
CA LEU A 102 -17.31 16.78 -11.08
C LEU A 102 -18.47 16.39 -10.17
N ALA A 103 -19.04 17.32 -9.41
CA ALA A 103 -20.25 17.05 -8.64
C ALA A 103 -21.39 16.59 -9.56
N THR A 104 -21.54 17.21 -10.72
CA THR A 104 -22.51 16.78 -11.75
C THR A 104 -22.14 15.43 -12.37
N PHE A 105 -20.86 15.19 -12.67
CA PHE A 105 -20.38 13.91 -13.22
C PHE A 105 -20.71 12.76 -12.27
N TYR A 106 -20.37 12.87 -10.99
CA TYR A 106 -20.61 11.84 -9.98
C TYR A 106 -22.04 11.84 -9.42
N ARG A 107 -22.85 12.86 -9.74
CA ARG A 107 -24.19 13.09 -9.19
C ARG A 107 -24.19 13.24 -7.67
N GLU A 108 -23.21 13.98 -7.16
CA GLU A 108 -22.98 14.16 -5.72
C GLU A 108 -22.60 15.62 -5.40
N ASP A 109 -23.59 16.42 -4.98
CA ASP A 109 -23.43 17.86 -4.76
C ASP A 109 -22.41 18.20 -3.67
N ALA A 110 -22.29 17.32 -2.66
CA ALA A 110 -21.32 17.46 -1.57
C ALA A 110 -19.86 17.57 -2.07
N LEU A 111 -19.55 17.01 -3.24
CA LEU A 111 -18.20 17.06 -3.82
C LEU A 111 -17.72 18.48 -4.10
N THR A 112 -18.62 19.41 -4.44
CA THR A 112 -18.21 20.79 -4.76
C THR A 112 -17.52 21.44 -3.56
N ALA A 113 -18.11 21.31 -2.38
CA ALA A 113 -17.57 21.90 -1.15
C ALA A 113 -16.29 21.16 -0.70
N VAL A 114 -16.29 19.83 -0.80
CA VAL A 114 -15.14 18.99 -0.42
C VAL A 114 -13.92 19.29 -1.28
N ILE A 115 -14.07 19.33 -2.61
CA ILE A 115 -12.97 19.61 -3.54
C ILE A 115 -12.42 21.03 -3.28
N LYS A 116 -13.28 22.03 -3.10
CA LYS A 116 -12.85 23.40 -2.77
C LYS A 116 -12.07 23.47 -1.45
N ALA A 117 -12.49 22.74 -0.43
CA ALA A 117 -11.76 22.67 0.84
C ALA A 117 -10.39 21.98 0.68
N LEU A 118 -10.33 20.86 -0.04
CA LEU A 118 -9.07 20.16 -0.32
C LEU A 118 -8.12 21.01 -1.17
N ALA A 119 -8.64 21.88 -2.04
CA ALA A 119 -7.84 22.81 -2.85
C ALA A 119 -7.02 23.77 -1.97
N LEU A 120 -7.58 24.23 -0.85
CA LEU A 120 -6.85 25.03 0.15
C LEU A 120 -5.68 24.25 0.75
N GLY A 121 -5.89 22.96 1.03
CA GLY A 121 -4.83 22.06 1.50
C GLY A 121 -3.72 21.87 0.46
N SER A 122 -4.07 21.60 -0.80
CA SER A 122 -3.10 21.49 -1.91
C SER A 122 -2.30 22.78 -2.10
N LEU A 123 -2.98 23.94 -2.03
CA LEU A 123 -2.35 25.24 -2.11
C LEU A 123 -1.35 25.42 -0.96
N ALA A 124 -1.77 25.18 0.28
CA ALA A 124 -0.91 25.28 1.46
C ALA A 124 0.34 24.41 1.33
N GLN A 125 0.20 23.18 0.83
CA GLN A 125 1.33 22.27 0.61
C GLN A 125 2.36 22.81 -0.40
N GLY A 126 1.94 23.56 -1.42
CA GLY A 126 2.86 24.21 -2.37
C GLY A 126 3.78 25.25 -1.74
N PHE A 127 3.34 25.91 -0.66
CA PHE A 127 4.14 26.88 0.08
C PHE A 127 5.16 26.25 1.04
N GLN A 128 5.18 24.92 1.18
CA GLN A 128 6.11 24.21 2.04
C GLN A 128 7.57 24.57 1.70
N ASN A 129 8.38 24.79 2.73
CA ASN A 129 9.78 25.14 2.57
C ASN A 129 10.56 24.01 1.88
N ILE A 130 11.14 24.28 0.71
CA ILE A 130 11.97 23.33 -0.05
C ILE A 130 13.18 22.82 0.75
N GLY A 131 13.62 23.58 1.77
CA GLY A 131 14.70 23.22 2.66
C GLY A 131 14.50 21.87 3.35
N VAL A 132 13.28 21.36 3.52
CA VAL A 132 13.07 20.03 4.14
C VAL A 132 13.69 18.89 3.33
N VAL A 133 13.88 19.08 2.02
CA VAL A 133 14.58 18.13 1.15
C VAL A 133 16.04 17.94 1.58
N THR A 134 16.64 18.94 2.22
CA THR A 134 18.01 18.85 2.74
C THR A 134 18.16 17.80 3.84
N PHE A 135 17.09 17.47 4.58
CA PHE A 135 17.16 16.39 5.57
C PHE A 135 17.53 15.05 4.92
N ARG A 136 17.01 14.77 3.71
CA ARG A 136 17.38 13.59 2.93
C ARG A 136 18.80 13.68 2.40
N MET A 137 19.15 14.82 1.80
CA MET A 137 20.49 15.02 1.22
C MET A 137 21.59 14.91 2.27
N ASP A 138 21.36 15.43 3.48
CA ASP A 138 22.29 15.42 4.60
C ASP A 138 22.20 14.17 5.49
N MET A 139 21.39 13.19 5.10
CA MET A 139 21.16 11.97 5.88
C MET A 139 20.69 12.24 7.32
N GLN A 140 19.99 13.36 7.55
CA GLN A 140 19.36 13.75 8.83
C GLN A 140 17.96 13.13 8.94
N PHE A 141 17.89 11.81 8.85
CA PHE A 141 16.63 11.05 8.81
C PHE A 141 15.78 11.18 10.08
N ASP A 142 16.40 11.53 11.22
CA ASP A 142 15.69 11.84 12.46
C ASP A 142 14.83 13.12 12.33
N LYS A 143 15.31 14.12 11.59
CA LYS A 143 14.56 15.36 11.33
C LYS A 143 13.47 15.12 10.31
N GLU A 144 13.76 14.35 9.26
CA GLU A 144 12.74 13.94 8.29
C GLU A 144 11.63 13.13 8.94
N PHE A 145 11.99 12.15 9.78
CA PHE A 145 11.03 11.36 10.57
C PHE A 145 10.10 12.28 11.38
N ARG A 146 10.69 13.20 12.17
CA ARG A 146 9.92 14.15 12.99
C ARG A 146 9.00 15.00 12.13
N PHE A 147 9.46 15.47 10.98
CA PHE A 147 8.66 16.27 10.05
C PHE A 147 7.45 15.49 9.50
N LEU A 148 7.67 14.27 9.00
CA LEU A 148 6.62 13.43 8.43
C LEU A 148 5.59 12.98 9.47
N ILE A 149 6.06 12.57 10.64
CA ILE A 149 5.18 12.08 11.71
C ILE A 149 4.42 13.22 12.38
N ALA A 150 5.05 14.37 12.64
CA ALA A 150 4.37 15.50 13.28
C ALA A 150 3.19 16.01 12.43
N LYS A 151 3.36 16.21 11.12
CA LYS A 151 2.24 16.66 10.27
C LYS A 151 1.10 15.63 10.21
N LYS A 152 1.42 14.33 10.18
CA LYS A 152 0.43 13.25 10.17
C LYS A 152 -0.31 13.15 11.50
N LEU A 153 0.41 13.26 12.62
CA LEU A 153 -0.16 13.27 13.96
C LEU A 153 -1.06 14.47 14.20
N ILE A 154 -0.70 15.67 13.72
CA ILE A 154 -1.56 16.86 13.83
C ILE A 154 -2.85 16.64 13.03
N GLY A 155 -2.75 16.15 11.79
CA GLY A 155 -3.94 15.81 11.00
C GLY A 155 -4.83 14.77 11.70
N PHE A 156 -4.24 13.71 12.22
CA PHE A 156 -4.94 12.68 13.01
C PHE A 156 -5.59 13.24 14.27
N ALA A 157 -4.85 14.02 15.06
CA ALA A 157 -5.32 14.63 16.30
C ALA A 157 -6.46 15.64 16.08
N ILE A 158 -6.59 16.19 14.87
CA ILE A 158 -7.72 17.04 14.48
C ILE A 158 -8.88 16.20 13.95
N THR A 159 -8.59 15.21 13.09
CA THR A 159 -9.61 14.34 12.50
C THR A 159 -10.38 13.55 13.58
N ILE A 160 -9.71 12.96 14.56
CA ILE A 160 -10.37 12.05 15.50
C ILE A 160 -11.39 12.78 16.40
N PRO A 161 -11.05 13.87 17.11
CA PRO A 161 -12.04 14.60 17.92
C PRO A 161 -13.20 15.15 17.09
N LEU A 162 -12.92 15.67 15.89
CA LEU A 162 -13.98 16.15 15.00
C LEU A 162 -14.89 15.01 14.51
N ALA A 163 -14.34 13.82 14.28
CA ALA A 163 -15.15 12.66 13.91
C ALA A 163 -16.10 12.26 15.03
N PHE A 164 -15.65 12.31 16.29
CA PHE A 164 -16.51 12.04 17.45
C PHE A 164 -17.59 13.12 17.64
N SER A 165 -17.25 14.40 17.43
CA SER A 165 -18.19 15.51 17.64
C SER A 165 -19.20 15.68 16.50
N MET A 166 -18.75 15.57 15.25
CA MET A 166 -19.57 15.91 14.06
C MET A 166 -20.14 14.69 13.35
N ARG A 167 -19.50 13.50 13.49
CA ARG A 167 -19.86 12.27 12.77
C ARG A 167 -20.13 12.47 11.28
N SER A 168 -19.26 13.26 10.63
CA SER A 168 -19.38 13.63 9.23
C SER A 168 -18.04 13.47 8.52
N TYR A 169 -18.09 13.15 7.22
CA TYR A 169 -16.93 13.16 6.32
C TYR A 169 -16.08 14.44 6.41
N TRP A 170 -16.63 15.57 6.85
CA TRP A 170 -15.87 16.80 7.09
C TRP A 170 -14.71 16.62 8.08
N ALA A 171 -14.79 15.69 9.02
CA ALA A 171 -13.67 15.39 9.92
C ALA A 171 -12.43 14.85 9.17
N LEU A 172 -12.64 14.05 8.13
CA LEU A 172 -11.59 13.57 7.23
C LEU A 172 -10.99 14.73 6.44
N VAL A 173 -11.86 15.55 5.83
CA VAL A 173 -11.47 16.69 4.99
C VAL A 173 -10.67 17.73 5.79
N ILE A 174 -11.19 18.15 6.94
CA ILE A 174 -10.56 19.17 7.79
C ILE A 174 -9.22 18.67 8.30
N GLY A 175 -9.10 17.44 8.80
CA GLY A 175 -7.81 16.97 9.29
C GLY A 175 -6.78 16.70 8.19
N GLN A 176 -7.20 16.34 6.96
CA GLN A 176 -6.30 16.31 5.81
C GLN A 176 -5.77 17.71 5.47
N VAL A 177 -6.66 18.71 5.39
CA VAL A 177 -6.29 20.10 5.14
C VAL A 177 -5.37 20.61 6.26
N ALA A 178 -5.75 20.42 7.52
CA ALA A 178 -4.96 20.84 8.66
C ALA A 178 -3.58 20.16 8.72
N GLY A 179 -3.48 18.88 8.34
CA GLY A 179 -2.20 18.18 8.20
C GLY A 179 -1.30 18.80 7.13
N ARG A 180 -1.86 19.26 6.01
CA ARG A 180 -1.11 19.97 4.95
C ARG A 180 -0.63 21.35 5.43
N PHE A 181 -1.49 22.12 6.09
CA PHE A 181 -1.10 23.40 6.70
C PHE A 181 -0.03 23.22 7.78
N ALA A 182 -0.19 22.23 8.66
CA ALA A 182 0.78 21.89 9.67
C ALA A 182 2.13 21.51 9.05
N GLY A 183 2.14 20.74 7.96
CA GLY A 183 3.35 20.43 7.19
C GLY A 183 4.06 21.70 6.69
N THR A 184 3.31 22.67 6.16
CA THR A 184 3.87 23.94 5.72
C THR A 184 4.44 24.74 6.88
N ILE A 185 3.71 24.89 7.99
CA ILE A 185 4.21 25.61 9.19
C ILE A 185 5.46 24.93 9.78
N LEU A 186 5.42 23.60 9.94
CA LEU A 186 6.55 22.81 10.44
C LEU A 186 7.78 22.94 9.53
N SER A 187 7.59 23.07 8.22
CA SER A 187 8.71 23.22 7.30
C SER A 187 9.51 24.51 7.51
N TYR A 188 8.86 25.62 7.90
CA TYR A 188 9.55 26.89 8.18
C TYR A 188 10.14 26.98 9.59
N THR A 189 9.61 26.19 10.53
CA THR A 189 10.15 26.11 11.91
C THR A 189 11.34 25.16 11.99
N MET A 190 11.32 24.05 11.24
CA MET A 190 12.38 23.05 11.27
C MET A 190 13.55 23.36 10.32
N GLN A 191 13.36 24.25 9.34
CA GLN A 191 14.39 24.67 8.39
C GLN A 191 14.57 26.18 8.38
N SER A 192 15.83 26.63 8.46
CA SER A 192 16.20 28.05 8.43
C SER A 192 16.15 28.66 7.02
N TYR A 193 16.20 27.83 5.97
CA TYR A 193 16.14 28.30 4.59
C TYR A 193 14.86 29.14 4.37
N ARG A 194 15.00 30.25 3.64
CA ARG A 194 13.89 31.13 3.27
C ARG A 194 13.87 31.27 1.75
N PRO A 195 12.97 30.54 1.07
CA PRO A 195 12.87 30.57 -0.38
C PRO A 195 12.59 31.96 -0.92
N ARG A 196 13.10 32.24 -2.11
CA ARG A 196 12.75 33.41 -2.91
C ARG A 196 12.25 32.96 -4.28
N VAL A 197 11.49 33.84 -4.93
CA VAL A 197 11.05 33.59 -6.32
C VAL A 197 12.28 33.62 -7.24
N SER A 198 12.49 32.55 -8.01
CA SER A 198 13.57 32.44 -9.00
C SER A 198 13.20 31.46 -10.10
N LEU A 199 13.72 31.67 -11.31
CA LEU A 199 13.58 30.75 -12.46
C LEU A 199 14.95 30.45 -13.11
N ALA A 200 16.04 30.72 -12.40
CA ALA A 200 17.39 30.68 -12.97
C ALA A 200 17.85 29.25 -13.33
N ALA A 201 17.33 28.22 -12.66
CA ALA A 201 17.76 26.83 -12.83
C ALA A 201 16.78 25.94 -13.63
N THR A 202 15.79 26.53 -14.33
CA THR A 202 14.69 25.79 -14.98
C THR A 202 15.18 24.71 -15.95
N ARG A 203 16.05 25.09 -16.90
CA ARG A 203 16.51 24.19 -17.99
C ARG A 203 17.27 22.99 -17.45
N GLU A 204 17.98 23.18 -16.34
CA GLU A 204 18.79 22.14 -15.70
C GLU A 204 17.93 21.06 -15.04
N LEU A 205 16.73 21.41 -14.58
CA LEU A 205 15.87 20.53 -13.80
C LEU A 205 14.85 19.76 -14.66
N PHE A 206 14.46 20.29 -15.82
CA PHE A 206 13.31 19.78 -16.60
C PHE A 206 13.58 18.46 -17.37
N ASN A 207 14.84 18.15 -17.72
CA ASN A 207 15.17 17.00 -18.57
C ASN A 207 15.00 15.62 -17.87
N PHE A 208 15.02 15.58 -16.54
CA PHE A 208 14.91 14.34 -15.76
C PHE A 208 13.46 13.95 -15.45
N SER A 209 12.57 14.92 -15.25
CA SER A 209 11.21 14.69 -14.73
C SER A 209 10.24 14.05 -15.72
N LYS A 210 10.53 14.07 -17.03
CA LYS A 210 9.59 13.61 -18.08
C LYS A 210 9.30 12.10 -18.03
N TRP A 211 10.29 11.28 -17.75
CA TRP A 211 10.11 9.81 -17.73
C TRP A 211 9.45 9.34 -16.44
N VAL A 212 9.72 10.03 -15.32
CA VAL A 212 9.07 9.77 -14.03
C VAL A 212 7.59 10.13 -14.10
N PHE A 213 7.24 11.21 -14.80
CA PHE A 213 5.85 11.61 -15.02
C PHE A 213 5.04 10.52 -15.74
N VAL A 214 5.56 9.97 -16.86
CA VAL A 214 4.87 8.91 -17.61
C VAL A 214 4.61 7.68 -16.75
N LEU A 215 5.61 7.25 -15.95
CA LEU A 215 5.45 6.11 -15.05
C LEU A 215 4.38 6.36 -13.98
N ASN A 216 4.36 7.56 -13.39
CA ASN A 216 3.35 7.95 -12.39
C ASN A 216 1.95 8.04 -13.00
N CYS A 217 1.81 8.50 -14.25
CA CYS A 217 0.52 8.53 -14.95
C CYS A 217 -0.04 7.12 -15.17
N VAL A 218 0.78 6.16 -15.63
CA VAL A 218 0.34 4.78 -15.82
C VAL A 218 -0.02 4.13 -14.48
N GLY A 219 0.81 4.32 -13.45
CA GLY A 219 0.53 3.84 -12.10
C GLY A 219 -0.77 4.42 -11.52
N TYR A 220 -1.00 5.71 -11.75
CA TYR A 220 -2.22 6.39 -11.33
C TYR A 220 -3.48 5.79 -11.99
N VAL A 221 -3.46 5.57 -13.31
CA VAL A 221 -4.60 4.96 -14.00
C VAL A 221 -4.86 3.55 -13.45
N LYS A 222 -3.80 2.77 -13.14
CA LYS A 222 -3.95 1.46 -12.48
C LYS A 222 -4.66 1.56 -11.13
N GLU A 223 -4.23 2.49 -10.29
CA GLU A 223 -4.70 2.61 -8.90
C GLU A 223 -6.07 3.30 -8.77
N ARG A 224 -6.39 4.26 -9.66
CA ARG A 224 -7.57 5.13 -9.52
C ARG A 224 -8.67 4.88 -10.55
N SER A 225 -8.44 4.03 -11.56
CA SER A 225 -9.49 3.69 -12.53
C SER A 225 -10.74 3.10 -11.89
N SER A 226 -10.58 2.24 -10.88
CA SER A 226 -11.72 1.69 -10.12
C SER A 226 -12.50 2.79 -9.42
N ASP A 227 -11.82 3.80 -8.85
CA ASP A 227 -12.50 4.85 -8.10
C ASP A 227 -13.43 5.68 -8.99
N TRP A 228 -12.94 6.03 -10.18
CA TRP A 228 -13.72 6.78 -11.16
C TRP A 228 -14.90 6.00 -11.71
N ILE A 229 -14.69 4.73 -12.06
CA ILE A 229 -15.73 3.87 -12.63
C ILE A 229 -16.81 3.62 -11.58
N ILE A 230 -16.44 3.14 -10.39
CA ILE A 230 -17.39 2.80 -9.32
C ILE A 230 -18.14 4.04 -8.82
N GLY A 231 -17.42 5.15 -8.59
CA GLY A 231 -18.05 6.39 -8.13
C GLY A 231 -19.11 6.88 -9.11
N ARG A 232 -18.84 6.79 -10.41
CA ARG A 232 -19.79 7.25 -11.45
C ARG A 232 -20.94 6.28 -11.69
N SER A 233 -20.70 4.97 -11.72
CA SER A 233 -21.71 3.98 -12.08
C SER A 233 -22.62 3.61 -10.92
N SER A 234 -22.05 3.56 -9.71
CA SER A 234 -22.67 2.90 -8.56
C SER A 234 -22.73 3.79 -7.32
N GLY A 235 -22.21 5.02 -7.42
CA GLY A 235 -22.32 6.05 -6.39
C GLY A 235 -21.36 5.90 -5.20
N PRO A 236 -21.43 6.85 -4.24
CA PRO A 236 -20.52 6.93 -3.10
C PRO A 236 -20.52 5.69 -2.21
N ILE A 237 -21.68 5.10 -1.91
CA ILE A 237 -21.78 3.93 -1.01
C ILE A 237 -20.97 2.76 -1.55
N ALA A 238 -21.12 2.46 -2.84
CA ALA A 238 -20.38 1.38 -3.51
C ALA A 238 -18.88 1.67 -3.51
N LEU A 239 -18.49 2.91 -3.79
CA LEU A 239 -17.08 3.31 -3.82
C LEU A 239 -16.43 3.24 -2.43
N GLY A 240 -17.11 3.72 -1.39
CA GLY A 240 -16.63 3.65 -0.02
C GLY A 240 -16.47 2.21 0.45
N THR A 241 -17.47 1.37 0.15
CA THR A 241 -17.44 -0.09 0.40
C THR A 241 -16.24 -0.74 -0.28
N PHE A 242 -16.00 -0.42 -1.56
CA PHE A 242 -14.87 -0.93 -2.33
C PHE A 242 -13.52 -0.49 -1.76
N ASN A 243 -13.35 0.80 -1.46
CA ASN A 243 -12.08 1.33 -0.98
C ASN A 243 -11.66 0.75 0.37
N ILE A 244 -12.59 0.63 1.34
CA ILE A 244 -12.24 0.01 2.62
C ILE A 244 -11.91 -1.48 2.45
N ALA A 245 -12.68 -2.20 1.64
CA ALA A 245 -12.40 -3.61 1.36
C ALA A 245 -11.04 -3.79 0.66
N TYR A 246 -10.70 -2.93 -0.30
CA TYR A 246 -9.41 -2.92 -0.98
C TYR A 246 -8.26 -2.60 -0.02
N GLU A 247 -8.40 -1.58 0.83
CA GLU A 247 -7.40 -1.20 1.82
C GLU A 247 -7.08 -2.36 2.76
N LEU A 248 -8.11 -3.02 3.32
CA LEU A 248 -7.95 -4.19 4.18
C LEU A 248 -7.32 -5.39 3.44
N ALA A 249 -7.80 -5.69 2.23
CA ALA A 249 -7.27 -6.78 1.40
C ALA A 249 -5.80 -6.57 0.99
N SER A 250 -5.35 -5.31 0.91
CA SER A 250 -3.98 -4.96 0.54
C SER A 250 -2.97 -5.10 1.70
N LEU A 251 -3.42 -5.19 2.95
CA LEU A 251 -2.54 -5.22 4.13
C LEU A 251 -1.52 -6.36 4.10
N PRO A 252 -1.89 -7.63 3.80
CA PRO A 252 -0.89 -8.71 3.74
C PRO A 252 0.20 -8.45 2.70
N SER A 253 -0.16 -7.88 1.55
CA SER A 253 0.81 -7.59 0.47
C SER A 253 1.73 -6.42 0.82
N THR A 254 1.17 -5.36 1.40
CA THR A 254 1.88 -4.12 1.70
C THR A 254 2.76 -4.22 2.94
N GLU A 255 2.31 -4.95 3.96
CA GLU A 255 3.00 -5.04 5.25
C GLU A 255 3.93 -6.27 5.36
N LEU A 256 3.64 -7.37 4.66
CA LEU A 256 4.49 -8.57 4.70
C LEU A 256 5.40 -8.69 3.48
N ALA A 257 4.86 -8.56 2.26
CA ALA A 257 5.63 -8.84 1.04
C ALA A 257 6.55 -7.68 0.62
N ALA A 258 6.05 -6.44 0.66
CA ALA A 258 6.82 -5.29 0.18
C ALA A 258 8.18 -5.09 0.89
N PRO A 259 8.31 -5.26 2.23
CA PRO A 259 9.59 -5.20 2.91
C PRO A 259 10.58 -6.27 2.44
N ILE A 260 10.12 -7.51 2.25
CA ILE A 260 10.94 -8.63 1.77
C ILE A 260 11.45 -8.34 0.36
N ASN A 261 10.57 -7.93 -0.56
CA ASN A 261 10.95 -7.60 -1.95
C ASN A 261 11.99 -6.46 -2.01
N ARG A 262 11.87 -5.44 -1.14
CA ARG A 262 12.85 -4.35 -1.05
C ARG A 262 14.21 -4.84 -0.57
N ALA A 263 14.24 -5.77 0.38
CA ALA A 263 15.49 -6.32 0.93
C ALA A 263 16.19 -7.28 -0.04
N VAL A 264 15.42 -8.02 -0.85
CA VAL A 264 15.94 -9.03 -1.78
C VAL A 264 16.44 -8.41 -3.09
N PHE A 265 15.90 -7.27 -3.52
CA PHE A 265 16.30 -6.64 -4.79
C PHE A 265 17.84 -6.49 -4.99
N PRO A 266 18.63 -5.99 -4.01
CA PRO A 266 20.08 -5.93 -4.15
C PRO A 266 20.77 -7.29 -4.27
N ALA A 267 20.18 -8.35 -3.68
CA ALA A 267 20.68 -9.71 -3.82
C ALA A 267 20.46 -10.23 -5.24
N TYR A 268 19.26 -10.05 -5.80
CA TYR A 268 18.99 -10.36 -7.21
C TYR A 268 19.93 -9.61 -8.15
N ALA A 269 20.18 -8.32 -7.90
CA ALA A 269 21.08 -7.53 -8.75
C ALA A 269 22.53 -8.05 -8.75
N LYS A 270 23.02 -8.56 -7.62
CA LYS A 270 24.35 -9.21 -7.56
C LYS A 270 24.39 -10.54 -8.29
N LEU A 271 23.29 -11.28 -8.27
CA LEU A 271 23.14 -12.56 -8.95
C LEU A 271 22.70 -12.43 -10.41
N ALA A 272 22.48 -11.21 -10.92
CA ALA A 272 21.93 -10.98 -12.26
C ALA A 272 22.79 -11.58 -13.39
N HIS A 273 24.09 -11.73 -13.17
CA HIS A 273 25.03 -12.35 -14.11
C HIS A 273 25.15 -13.88 -13.97
N ASP A 274 24.59 -14.47 -12.91
CA ASP A 274 24.57 -15.91 -12.64
C ASP A 274 23.10 -16.37 -12.57
N LEU A 275 22.52 -16.64 -13.74
CA LEU A 275 21.12 -17.05 -13.85
C LEU A 275 20.79 -18.30 -13.01
N PRO A 276 21.61 -19.37 -12.98
CA PRO A 276 21.38 -20.50 -12.08
C PRO A 276 21.26 -20.11 -10.61
N ALA A 277 22.17 -19.28 -10.09
CA ALA A 277 22.10 -18.80 -8.71
C ALA A 277 20.86 -17.91 -8.47
N LEU A 278 20.54 -17.02 -9.41
CA LEU A 278 19.36 -16.17 -9.36
C LEU A 278 18.06 -16.98 -9.33
N ARG A 279 17.96 -18.07 -10.10
CA ARG A 279 16.80 -18.99 -10.10
C ARG A 279 16.56 -19.59 -8.72
N GLY A 280 17.62 -20.12 -8.10
CA GLY A 280 17.54 -20.72 -6.77
C GLY A 280 17.13 -19.70 -5.70
N GLU A 281 17.70 -18.50 -5.75
CA GLU A 281 17.34 -17.42 -4.83
C GLU A 281 15.90 -16.95 -5.05
N TYR A 282 15.47 -16.78 -6.31
CA TYR A 282 14.10 -16.39 -6.65
C TYR A 282 13.07 -17.39 -6.12
N ILE A 283 13.31 -18.69 -6.32
CA ILE A 283 12.44 -19.77 -5.80
C ILE A 283 12.39 -19.73 -4.26
N SER A 284 13.54 -19.54 -3.61
CA SER A 284 13.63 -19.49 -2.15
C SER A 284 12.85 -18.31 -1.56
N VAL A 285 12.97 -17.14 -2.19
CA VAL A 285 12.28 -15.92 -1.76
C VAL A 285 10.78 -15.99 -2.03
N ILE A 286 10.35 -16.46 -3.20
CA ILE A 286 8.90 -16.61 -3.48
C ILE A 286 8.27 -17.66 -2.56
N ALA A 287 8.98 -18.74 -2.23
CA ALA A 287 8.51 -19.74 -1.26
C ALA A 287 8.30 -19.09 0.12
N LEU A 288 9.26 -18.31 0.61
CA LEU A 288 9.15 -17.58 1.87
C LEU A 288 7.97 -16.60 1.86
N LEU A 289 7.81 -15.83 0.78
CA LEU A 289 6.68 -14.92 0.61
C LEU A 289 5.35 -15.67 0.69
N LEU A 290 5.20 -16.76 -0.05
CA LEU A 290 3.97 -17.54 -0.10
C LEU A 290 3.60 -18.16 1.26
N VAL A 291 4.60 -18.64 2.01
CA VAL A 291 4.40 -19.18 3.36
C VAL A 291 3.85 -18.11 4.32
N LEU A 292 4.20 -16.84 4.13
CA LEU A 292 3.74 -15.76 5.00
C LEU A 292 2.43 -15.14 4.53
N THR A 293 2.28 -14.89 3.23
CA THR A 293 1.21 -14.04 2.73
C THR A 293 -0.03 -14.81 2.28
N VAL A 294 0.10 -16.03 1.75
CA VAL A 294 -1.06 -16.83 1.34
C VAL A 294 -2.00 -17.15 2.52
N PRO A 295 -1.51 -17.61 3.69
CA PRO A 295 -2.39 -17.83 4.82
C PRO A 295 -2.97 -16.51 5.36
N ALA A 296 -2.24 -15.40 5.31
CA ALA A 296 -2.76 -14.10 5.73
C ALA A 296 -3.91 -13.63 4.82
N VAL A 297 -3.76 -13.77 3.51
CA VAL A 297 -4.77 -13.41 2.51
C VAL A 297 -6.01 -14.29 2.62
N LEU A 298 -5.84 -15.62 2.64
CA LEU A 298 -6.96 -16.54 2.73
C LEU A 298 -7.60 -16.54 4.12
N GLY A 299 -6.82 -16.36 5.18
CA GLY A 299 -7.34 -16.18 6.54
C GLY A 299 -8.21 -14.94 6.65
N LEU A 300 -7.77 -13.81 6.08
CA LEU A 300 -8.57 -12.58 6.03
C LEU A 300 -9.87 -12.77 5.23
N ALA A 301 -9.80 -13.45 4.07
CA ALA A 301 -10.97 -13.75 3.27
C ALA A 301 -11.98 -14.64 4.02
N ALA A 302 -11.51 -15.73 4.64
CA ALA A 302 -12.37 -16.67 5.35
C ALA A 302 -12.99 -16.08 6.63
N SER A 303 -12.28 -15.17 7.29
CA SER A 303 -12.75 -14.49 8.50
C SER A 303 -13.47 -13.17 8.21
N ALA A 304 -13.59 -12.74 6.96
CA ALA A 304 -14.23 -11.48 6.58
C ALA A 304 -15.62 -11.23 7.22
N PRO A 305 -16.53 -12.24 7.33
CA PRO A 305 -17.81 -12.05 8.00
C PRO A 305 -17.72 -11.70 9.49
N LEU A 306 -16.60 -12.01 10.16
CA LEU A 306 -16.33 -11.60 11.55
C LEU A 306 -15.46 -10.34 11.61
N VAL A 307 -14.43 -10.27 10.75
CA VAL A 307 -13.50 -9.12 10.70
C VAL A 307 -14.25 -7.82 10.43
N VAL A 308 -15.16 -7.80 9.46
CA VAL A 308 -15.87 -6.57 9.08
C VAL A 308 -16.72 -6.00 10.23
N PRO A 309 -17.66 -6.73 10.84
CA PRO A 309 -18.45 -6.19 11.95
C PRO A 309 -17.59 -5.91 13.19
N VAL A 310 -16.60 -6.75 13.50
CA VAL A 310 -15.71 -6.52 14.66
C VAL A 310 -14.80 -5.32 14.46
N VAL A 311 -14.30 -5.08 13.26
CA VAL A 311 -13.31 -4.01 13.03
C VAL A 311 -14.00 -2.71 12.60
N LEU A 312 -14.88 -2.80 11.60
CA LEU A 312 -15.52 -1.65 10.94
C LEU A 312 -16.92 -1.35 11.50
N GLY A 313 -17.63 -2.36 12.02
CA GLY A 313 -19.01 -2.25 12.51
C GLY A 313 -20.06 -2.66 11.47
N ASP A 314 -21.32 -2.74 11.92
CA ASP A 314 -22.42 -3.33 11.14
C ASP A 314 -22.81 -2.52 9.89
N ASN A 315 -22.49 -1.23 9.85
CA ASN A 315 -22.69 -0.37 8.68
C ASN A 315 -21.88 -0.84 7.45
N TRP A 316 -20.90 -1.72 7.65
CA TRP A 316 -19.98 -2.19 6.62
C TRP A 316 -20.25 -3.62 6.16
N LEU A 317 -21.36 -4.25 6.55
CA LEU A 317 -21.64 -5.65 6.17
C LEU A 317 -21.62 -5.89 4.65
N HIS A 318 -21.99 -4.90 3.84
CA HIS A 318 -21.89 -4.97 2.37
C HIS A 318 -20.45 -5.05 1.84
N ALA A 319 -19.45 -4.70 2.67
CA ALA A 319 -18.03 -4.83 2.34
C ALA A 319 -17.52 -6.27 2.48
N VAL A 320 -18.23 -7.16 3.20
CA VAL A 320 -17.82 -8.57 3.38
C VAL A 320 -17.56 -9.27 2.04
N PRO A 321 -18.52 -9.35 1.08
CA PRO A 321 -18.28 -10.03 -0.19
C PRO A 321 -17.17 -9.37 -1.02
N VAL A 322 -17.05 -8.04 -0.95
CA VAL A 322 -16.01 -7.28 -1.66
C VAL A 322 -14.62 -7.60 -1.08
N LEU A 323 -14.49 -7.63 0.25
CA LEU A 323 -13.25 -7.97 0.96
C LEU A 323 -12.81 -9.40 0.66
N MET A 324 -13.75 -10.35 0.65
CA MET A 324 -13.48 -11.74 0.29
C MET A 324 -12.88 -11.85 -1.11
N LEU A 325 -13.52 -11.23 -2.10
CA LEU A 325 -13.07 -11.25 -3.51
C LEU A 325 -11.73 -10.50 -3.68
N MET A 326 -11.59 -9.31 -3.09
CA MET A 326 -10.36 -8.51 -3.14
C MET A 326 -9.16 -9.20 -2.50
N SER A 327 -9.39 -10.01 -1.46
CA SER A 327 -8.32 -10.79 -0.84
C SER A 327 -7.69 -11.73 -1.87
N PHE A 328 -8.46 -12.42 -2.71
CA PHE A 328 -7.91 -13.26 -3.79
C PHE A 328 -7.07 -12.48 -4.80
N PHE A 329 -7.45 -11.23 -5.12
CA PHE A 329 -6.65 -10.36 -5.99
C PHE A 329 -5.25 -10.06 -5.39
N GLY A 330 -5.13 -10.01 -4.05
CA GLY A 330 -3.86 -9.84 -3.35
C GLY A 330 -2.77 -10.85 -3.74
N PHE A 331 -3.16 -12.08 -4.13
CA PHE A 331 -2.23 -13.10 -4.62
C PHE A 331 -1.51 -12.68 -5.91
N THR A 332 -2.22 -12.01 -6.82
CA THR A 332 -1.63 -11.56 -8.09
C THR A 332 -0.59 -10.47 -7.86
N ASN A 333 -0.90 -9.52 -6.97
CA ASN A 333 0.05 -8.47 -6.59
C ASN A 333 1.32 -9.06 -5.94
N LEU A 334 1.18 -10.10 -5.11
CA LEU A 334 2.31 -10.81 -4.50
C LEU A 334 3.26 -11.35 -5.57
N LEU A 335 2.75 -12.18 -6.49
CA LEU A 335 3.55 -12.82 -7.54
C LEU A 335 4.24 -11.78 -8.42
N GLN A 336 3.49 -10.76 -8.84
CA GLN A 336 4.02 -9.71 -9.72
C GLN A 336 5.09 -8.87 -9.03
N SER A 337 4.93 -8.53 -7.75
CA SER A 337 5.88 -7.66 -7.04
C SER A 337 7.27 -8.30 -6.88
N ASN A 338 7.36 -9.60 -6.60
CA ASN A 338 8.63 -10.31 -6.54
C ASN A 338 9.22 -10.52 -7.96
N ALA A 339 8.39 -10.88 -8.94
CA ALA A 339 8.81 -10.99 -10.34
C ALA A 339 9.37 -9.67 -10.88
N GLN A 340 8.74 -8.54 -10.56
CA GLN A 340 9.20 -7.20 -10.91
C GLN A 340 10.60 -6.92 -10.35
N ALA A 341 10.87 -7.28 -9.09
CA ALA A 341 12.19 -7.10 -8.51
C ALA A 341 13.27 -7.89 -9.27
N ALA A 342 12.97 -9.13 -9.67
CA ALA A 342 13.88 -9.96 -10.46
C ALA A 342 14.10 -9.39 -11.87
N PHE A 343 13.04 -8.98 -12.57
CA PHE A 343 13.14 -8.40 -13.92
C PHE A 343 13.93 -7.09 -13.95
N LEU A 344 13.73 -6.25 -12.93
CA LEU A 344 14.52 -5.03 -12.77
C LEU A 344 16.00 -5.34 -12.53
N ALA A 345 16.30 -6.36 -11.72
CA ALA A 345 17.67 -6.77 -11.42
C ALA A 345 18.44 -7.26 -12.66
N ILE A 346 17.77 -7.98 -13.58
CA ILE A 346 18.37 -8.43 -14.85
C ILE A 346 18.33 -7.38 -15.97
N GLY A 347 17.97 -6.12 -15.66
CA GLY A 347 17.96 -5.03 -16.63
C GLY A 347 16.81 -5.07 -17.63
N ARG A 348 15.68 -5.70 -17.28
CA ARG A 348 14.47 -5.82 -18.13
C ARG A 348 13.25 -5.09 -17.54
N PRO A 349 13.29 -3.75 -17.38
CA PRO A 349 12.14 -2.96 -16.93
C PRO A 349 10.98 -2.94 -17.95
N ASP A 350 11.23 -3.31 -19.21
CA ASP A 350 10.22 -3.38 -20.26
C ASP A 350 9.16 -4.45 -19.98
N VAL A 351 9.57 -5.58 -19.38
CA VAL A 351 8.70 -6.72 -19.09
C VAL A 351 7.61 -6.39 -18.06
N PRO A 352 7.93 -5.93 -16.83
CA PRO A 352 6.89 -5.57 -15.86
C PRO A 352 6.03 -4.40 -16.34
N THR A 353 6.58 -3.50 -17.17
CA THR A 353 5.80 -2.40 -17.77
C THR A 353 4.74 -2.92 -18.74
N LYS A 354 5.10 -3.84 -19.64
CA LYS A 354 4.15 -4.48 -20.56
C LYS A 354 3.06 -5.25 -19.80
N LEU A 355 3.45 -6.05 -18.80
CA LEU A 355 2.50 -6.77 -17.94
C LEU A 355 1.53 -5.82 -17.23
N LEU A 356 2.04 -4.70 -16.71
CA LEU A 356 1.22 -3.69 -16.06
C LEU A 356 0.22 -3.05 -17.03
N VAL A 357 0.66 -2.66 -18.24
CA VAL A 357 -0.22 -2.07 -19.25
C VAL A 357 -1.30 -3.07 -19.67
N THR A 358 -0.93 -4.33 -19.92
CA THR A 358 -1.90 -5.40 -20.22
C THR A 358 -2.90 -5.57 -19.09
N GLN A 359 -2.45 -5.59 -17.84
CA GLN A 359 -3.33 -5.67 -16.67
C GLN A 359 -4.30 -4.49 -16.60
N VAL A 360 -3.83 -3.25 -16.80
CA VAL A 360 -4.69 -2.06 -16.75
C VAL A 360 -5.76 -2.10 -17.83
N ILE A 361 -5.41 -2.50 -19.05
CA ILE A 361 -6.36 -2.62 -20.16
C ILE A 361 -7.43 -3.66 -19.83
N LEU A 362 -7.02 -4.86 -19.39
CA LEU A 362 -7.94 -5.93 -19.01
C LEU A 362 -8.81 -5.53 -17.81
N GLN A 363 -8.22 -4.82 -16.84
CA GLN A 363 -8.90 -4.31 -15.65
C GLN A 363 -9.99 -3.31 -16.02
N ILE A 364 -9.69 -2.31 -16.85
CA ILE A 364 -10.71 -1.34 -17.30
C ILE A 364 -11.79 -2.04 -18.13
N ALA A 365 -11.41 -2.93 -19.04
CA ALA A 365 -12.35 -3.69 -19.87
C ALA A 365 -13.32 -4.55 -19.05
N ALA A 366 -12.85 -5.16 -17.95
CA ALA A 366 -13.69 -5.94 -17.04
C ALA A 366 -14.48 -5.07 -16.06
N LEU A 367 -13.90 -3.96 -15.59
CA LEU A 367 -14.52 -3.08 -14.59
C LEU A 367 -15.81 -2.44 -15.10
N ILE A 368 -15.82 -1.91 -16.33
CA ILE A 368 -16.98 -1.19 -16.88
C ILE A 368 -18.27 -2.04 -16.86
N PRO A 369 -18.33 -3.23 -17.50
CA PRO A 369 -19.56 -4.02 -17.54
C PRO A 369 -19.95 -4.62 -16.18
N LEU A 370 -18.98 -5.07 -15.38
CA LEU A 370 -19.26 -5.76 -14.11
C LEU A 370 -19.69 -4.78 -13.03
N THR A 371 -19.09 -3.59 -12.97
CA THR A 371 -19.48 -2.58 -11.98
C THR A 371 -20.87 -2.03 -12.28
N ASN A 372 -21.22 -1.84 -13.56
CA ASN A 372 -22.56 -1.40 -13.95
C ASN A 372 -23.67 -2.40 -13.59
N SER A 373 -23.36 -3.69 -13.53
CA SER A 373 -24.35 -4.74 -13.24
C SER A 373 -24.45 -5.09 -11.76
N MET A 374 -23.34 -5.13 -11.03
CA MET A 374 -23.29 -5.63 -9.64
C MET A 374 -22.67 -4.65 -8.64
N GLY A 375 -22.41 -3.40 -9.04
CA GLY A 375 -21.81 -2.37 -8.19
C GLY A 375 -20.42 -2.73 -7.68
N ALA A 376 -20.16 -2.48 -6.40
CA ALA A 376 -18.85 -2.74 -5.77
C ALA A 376 -18.42 -4.22 -5.84
N VAL A 377 -19.38 -5.16 -5.76
CA VAL A 377 -19.11 -6.60 -5.89
C VAL A 377 -18.71 -6.94 -7.32
N GLY A 378 -19.35 -6.31 -8.31
CA GLY A 378 -18.98 -6.43 -9.72
C GLY A 378 -17.57 -5.92 -10.01
N ALA A 379 -17.21 -4.77 -9.43
CA ALA A 379 -15.83 -4.29 -9.48
C ALA A 379 -14.87 -5.32 -8.88
N ALA A 380 -15.23 -5.92 -7.73
CA ALA A 380 -14.40 -6.93 -7.10
C ALA A 380 -14.18 -8.16 -8.01
N TRP A 381 -15.22 -8.62 -8.69
CA TRP A 381 -15.13 -9.69 -9.69
C TRP A 381 -14.24 -9.32 -10.88
N ALA A 382 -14.26 -8.07 -11.34
CA ALA A 382 -13.38 -7.62 -12.43
C ALA A 382 -11.90 -7.84 -12.09
N PHE A 383 -11.48 -7.47 -10.89
CA PHE A 383 -10.10 -7.71 -10.42
C PHE A 383 -9.80 -9.21 -10.28
N VAL A 384 -10.74 -10.02 -9.78
CA VAL A 384 -10.55 -11.47 -9.65
C VAL A 384 -10.41 -12.12 -11.03
N LEU A 385 -11.24 -11.76 -12.01
CA LEU A 385 -11.15 -12.28 -13.38
C LEU A 385 -9.83 -11.91 -14.04
N VAL A 386 -9.40 -10.66 -13.88
CA VAL A 386 -8.10 -10.19 -14.37
C VAL A 386 -6.96 -10.91 -13.67
N ALA A 387 -7.05 -11.16 -12.37
CA ALA A 387 -6.10 -11.97 -11.62
C ALA A 387 -5.99 -13.39 -12.19
N VAL A 388 -7.13 -14.07 -12.42
CA VAL A 388 -7.17 -15.43 -13.00
C VAL A 388 -6.47 -15.48 -14.36
N VAL A 389 -6.61 -14.43 -15.19
CA VAL A 389 -5.91 -14.33 -16.48
C VAL A 389 -4.43 -13.96 -16.31
N MET A 390 -4.11 -13.03 -15.42
CA MET A 390 -2.75 -12.49 -15.26
C MET A 390 -1.80 -13.41 -14.51
N ILE A 391 -2.28 -14.30 -13.64
CA ILE A 391 -1.45 -15.28 -12.92
C ILE A 391 -0.70 -16.20 -13.90
N PRO A 392 -1.36 -16.95 -14.81
CA PRO A 392 -0.66 -17.83 -15.74
C PRO A 392 0.25 -17.05 -16.70
N VAL A 393 -0.17 -15.86 -17.16
CA VAL A 393 0.68 -14.99 -17.98
C VAL A 393 1.95 -14.59 -17.22
N SER A 394 1.82 -14.16 -15.96
CA SER A 394 2.96 -13.76 -15.13
C SER A 394 3.89 -14.94 -14.85
N ILE A 395 3.34 -16.13 -14.55
CA ILE A 395 4.13 -17.35 -14.36
C ILE A 395 4.87 -17.72 -15.65
N GLY A 396 4.21 -17.70 -16.81
CA GLY A 396 4.83 -18.00 -18.10
C GLY A 396 5.99 -17.06 -18.43
N VAL A 397 5.81 -15.76 -18.17
CA VAL A 397 6.86 -14.75 -18.37
C VAL A 397 8.02 -14.95 -17.41
N VAL A 398 7.76 -15.23 -16.12
CA VAL A 398 8.81 -15.54 -15.12
C VAL A 398 9.60 -16.80 -15.51
N VAL A 399 8.90 -17.86 -15.89
CA VAL A 399 9.49 -19.13 -16.33
C VAL A 399 10.39 -18.93 -17.53
N HIS A 400 9.95 -18.14 -18.51
CA HIS A 400 10.73 -17.85 -19.71
C HIS A 400 11.93 -16.94 -19.41
N MET A 401 11.74 -15.83 -18.70
CA MET A 401 12.78 -14.83 -18.48
C MET A 401 13.87 -15.28 -17.52
N LEU A 402 13.52 -16.08 -16.52
CA LEU A 402 14.49 -16.65 -15.57
C LEU A 402 14.92 -18.07 -15.96
N GLU A 403 14.44 -18.61 -17.10
CA GLU A 403 14.69 -19.98 -17.54
C GLU A 403 14.46 -21.02 -16.41
N LEU A 404 13.37 -20.84 -15.67
CA LEU A 404 12.97 -21.73 -14.59
C LEU A 404 12.30 -22.98 -15.16
N ARG A 405 12.32 -24.08 -14.39
CA ARG A 405 11.43 -25.20 -14.68
C ARG A 405 10.13 -24.98 -13.93
N LEU A 406 9.00 -25.12 -14.63
CA LEU A 406 7.67 -24.96 -14.01
C LEU A 406 7.48 -25.88 -12.79
N ARG A 407 8.08 -27.08 -12.84
CA ARG A 407 8.17 -28.02 -11.72
C ARG A 407 8.69 -27.38 -10.43
N ASP A 408 9.74 -26.56 -10.51
CA ASP A 408 10.42 -26.02 -9.33
C ASP A 408 9.55 -24.95 -8.65
N LEU A 409 8.84 -24.14 -9.45
CA LEU A 409 7.83 -23.20 -8.95
C LEU A 409 6.63 -23.94 -8.34
N LEU A 410 6.09 -24.95 -9.02
CA LEU A 410 4.98 -25.74 -8.48
C LEU A 410 5.37 -26.45 -7.17
N ALA A 411 6.61 -26.95 -7.07
CA ALA A 411 7.16 -27.56 -5.87
C ALA A 411 7.27 -26.57 -4.69
N ALA A 412 7.54 -25.28 -4.97
CA ALA A 412 7.56 -24.23 -3.96
C ALA A 412 6.16 -23.77 -3.53
N ILE A 413 5.19 -23.82 -4.44
CA ILE A 413 3.86 -23.23 -4.24
C ILE A 413 2.86 -24.22 -3.60
N TRP A 414 2.95 -25.51 -3.92
CA TRP A 414 1.87 -26.45 -3.58
C TRP A 414 1.62 -26.59 -2.07
N ARG A 415 2.66 -26.60 -1.21
CA ARG A 415 2.48 -26.72 0.25
C ARG A 415 1.74 -25.52 0.86
N PRO A 416 2.24 -24.28 0.71
CA PRO A 416 1.57 -23.13 1.31
C PRO A 416 0.18 -22.92 0.74
N ILE A 417 -0.06 -23.20 -0.55
CA ILE A 417 -1.41 -23.09 -1.13
C ILE A 417 -2.35 -24.14 -0.55
N ASN A 418 -1.99 -25.43 -0.55
CA ASN A 418 -2.89 -26.48 -0.04
C ASN A 418 -3.15 -26.33 1.46
N ALA A 419 -2.12 -26.02 2.26
CA ALA A 419 -2.28 -25.79 3.69
C ALA A 419 -3.21 -24.59 3.96
N SER A 420 -3.04 -23.51 3.21
CA SER A 420 -3.89 -22.32 3.35
C SER A 420 -5.30 -22.53 2.80
N LEU A 421 -5.50 -23.38 1.78
CA LEU A 421 -6.81 -23.71 1.25
C LEU A 421 -7.62 -24.56 2.23
N ILE A 422 -6.99 -25.57 2.86
CA ILE A 422 -7.64 -26.36 3.91
C ILE A 422 -7.96 -25.47 5.11
N MET A 423 -7.01 -24.62 5.53
CA MET A 423 -7.25 -23.61 6.55
C MET A 423 -8.44 -22.71 6.18
N PHE A 424 -8.49 -22.17 4.96
CA PHE A 424 -9.60 -21.35 4.46
C PHE A 424 -10.95 -22.04 4.62
N ILE A 425 -11.06 -23.30 4.17
CA ILE A 425 -12.31 -24.07 4.24
C ILE A 425 -12.78 -24.21 5.69
N VAL A 426 -11.87 -24.61 6.60
CA VAL A 426 -12.22 -24.82 8.02
C VAL A 426 -12.57 -23.50 8.70
N VAL A 427 -11.76 -22.46 8.50
CA VAL A 427 -11.97 -21.12 9.06
C VAL A 427 -13.29 -20.53 8.55
N TYR A 428 -13.58 -20.65 7.26
CA TYR A 428 -14.83 -20.17 6.66
C TYR A 428 -16.04 -20.90 7.22
N TRP A 429 -15.97 -22.23 7.35
CA TRP A 429 -17.05 -23.03 7.94
C TRP A 429 -17.29 -22.71 9.42
N LEU A 430 -16.23 -22.51 10.21
CA LEU A 430 -16.34 -22.07 11.61
C LEU A 430 -16.95 -20.68 11.70
N THR A 431 -16.51 -19.78 10.83
CA THR A 431 -17.00 -18.41 10.74
C THR A 431 -18.48 -18.37 10.37
N SER A 432 -18.92 -19.14 9.36
CA SER A 432 -20.33 -19.16 8.94
C SER A 432 -21.27 -19.69 10.03
N LYS A 433 -20.79 -20.54 10.94
CA LYS A 433 -21.58 -21.03 12.09
C LYS A 433 -21.65 -20.05 13.26
N ARG A 434 -20.66 -19.16 13.38
CA ARG A 434 -20.48 -18.26 14.52
C ARG A 434 -20.91 -16.82 14.24
N ALA A 435 -20.80 -16.35 12.99
CA ALA A 435 -21.04 -14.97 12.58
C ALA A 435 -22.45 -14.41 12.86
N ALA A 436 -23.43 -15.24 13.24
CA ALA A 436 -24.81 -14.84 13.48
C ALA A 436 -25.19 -14.63 14.96
N ARG A 437 -24.24 -14.69 15.91
CA ARG A 437 -24.58 -14.70 17.35
C ARG A 437 -23.77 -13.69 18.17
N GLY A 438 -24.48 -12.92 18.99
CA GLY A 438 -23.91 -12.24 20.16
C GLY A 438 -23.58 -10.77 20.00
N SER A 439 -23.10 -10.20 21.09
CA SER A 439 -22.58 -8.83 21.20
C SER A 439 -21.27 -8.68 20.43
N THR A 440 -20.80 -7.45 20.21
CA THR A 440 -19.49 -7.18 19.58
C THR A 440 -18.32 -7.88 20.31
N LEU A 441 -18.44 -8.09 21.62
CA LEU A 441 -17.43 -8.81 22.42
C LEU A 441 -17.42 -10.30 22.07
N ASP A 442 -18.58 -10.91 21.86
CA ASP A 442 -18.70 -12.31 21.46
C ASP A 442 -18.11 -12.52 20.06
N GLN A 443 -18.42 -11.61 19.12
CA GLN A 443 -17.85 -11.63 17.78
C GLN A 443 -16.33 -11.45 17.79
N ALA A 444 -15.79 -10.63 18.68
CA ALA A 444 -14.34 -10.47 18.84
C ALA A 444 -13.67 -11.73 19.42
N GLY A 445 -14.34 -12.40 20.38
CA GLY A 445 -13.90 -13.69 20.91
C GLY A 445 -13.91 -14.78 19.84
N ASP A 446 -14.97 -14.83 19.02
CA ASP A 446 -15.08 -15.74 17.89
C ASP A 446 -14.02 -15.47 16.82
N LEU A 447 -13.72 -14.20 16.52
CA LEU A 447 -12.65 -13.83 15.61
C LEU A 447 -11.30 -14.31 16.12
N LEU A 448 -10.98 -14.07 17.40
CA LEU A 448 -9.73 -14.52 18.01
C LEU A 448 -9.62 -16.05 17.99
N PHE A 449 -10.71 -16.74 18.33
CA PHE A 449 -10.77 -18.20 18.25
C PHE A 449 -10.49 -18.72 16.84
N VAL A 450 -11.14 -18.15 15.83
CA VAL A 450 -10.98 -18.55 14.43
C VAL A 450 -9.56 -18.26 13.92
N ILE A 451 -8.93 -17.16 14.35
CA ILE A 451 -7.53 -16.84 14.02
C ILE A 451 -6.58 -17.87 14.63
N VAL A 452 -6.75 -18.21 15.91
CA VAL A 452 -5.90 -19.19 16.60
C VAL A 452 -6.06 -20.58 15.97
N VAL A 453 -7.29 -21.01 15.69
CA VAL A 453 -7.56 -22.28 15.02
C VAL A 453 -6.98 -22.29 13.61
N GLY A 454 -7.16 -21.21 12.84
CA GLY A 454 -6.57 -21.08 11.50
C GLY A 454 -5.05 -21.18 11.52
N ALA A 455 -4.39 -20.47 12.43
CA ALA A 455 -2.94 -20.53 12.61
C ALA A 455 -2.46 -21.94 12.99
N ALA A 456 -3.15 -22.61 13.92
CA ALA A 456 -2.82 -23.96 14.34
C ALA A 456 -2.96 -24.97 13.19
N ILE A 457 -4.06 -24.89 12.41
CA ILE A 457 -4.29 -25.73 11.24
C ILE A 457 -3.21 -25.50 10.18
N TYR A 458 -2.92 -24.23 9.87
CA TYR A 458 -1.93 -23.89 8.87
C TYR A 458 -0.54 -24.42 9.24
N VAL A 459 -0.08 -24.15 10.46
CA VAL A 459 1.23 -24.60 10.95
C VAL A 459 1.29 -26.12 11.02
N GLY A 460 0.23 -26.78 11.50
CA GLY A 460 0.14 -28.24 11.57
C GLY A 460 0.19 -28.90 10.18
N LEU A 461 -0.56 -28.38 9.21
CA LEU A 461 -0.56 -28.87 7.83
C LEU A 461 0.76 -28.60 7.10
N MET A 462 1.35 -27.42 7.31
CA MET A 462 2.68 -27.13 6.77
C MET A 462 3.73 -28.10 7.32
N ALA A 463 3.71 -28.38 8.62
CA ALA A 463 4.60 -29.37 9.23
C ALA A 463 4.35 -30.78 8.69
N LEU A 464 3.09 -31.18 8.54
CA LEU A 464 2.71 -32.47 7.97
C LEU A 464 3.17 -32.62 6.52
N PHE A 465 2.91 -31.63 5.65
CA PHE A 465 3.35 -31.67 4.25
C PHE A 465 4.87 -31.62 4.11
N TRP A 466 5.57 -30.93 5.01
CA TRP A 466 7.02 -30.94 5.07
C TRP A 466 7.57 -32.31 5.48
N GLN A 467 6.95 -32.98 6.45
CA GLN A 467 7.32 -34.34 6.87
C GLN A 467 7.04 -35.40 5.79
N LEU A 468 5.85 -35.36 5.18
CA LEU A 468 5.44 -36.31 4.12
C LEU A 468 6.34 -36.23 2.88
N ASN A 469 6.94 -35.07 2.63
CA ASN A 469 7.84 -34.86 1.49
C ASN A 469 9.33 -35.04 1.87
N GLY A 470 9.62 -35.73 2.98
CA GLY A 470 10.99 -36.10 3.35
C GLY A 470 11.86 -34.96 3.92
N ARG A 471 11.24 -33.90 4.47
CA ARG A 471 11.92 -32.75 5.10
C ARG A 471 12.98 -32.05 4.24
N PRO A 472 12.63 -31.58 3.03
CA PRO A 472 13.61 -30.92 2.17
C PRO A 472 14.04 -29.57 2.76
N ASP A 473 15.21 -29.13 2.32
CA ASP A 473 15.74 -27.79 2.62
C ASP A 473 14.81 -26.73 2.01
N GLY A 474 14.34 -25.82 2.86
CA GLY A 474 13.31 -24.84 2.52
C GLY A 474 13.07 -23.84 3.65
N PRO A 475 12.11 -22.92 3.46
CA PRO A 475 11.77 -21.91 4.48
C PRO A 475 11.35 -22.54 5.81
N GLU A 476 10.73 -23.72 5.80
CA GLU A 476 10.32 -24.44 7.01
C GLU A 476 11.53 -24.85 7.87
N ARG A 477 12.61 -25.35 7.24
CA ARG A 477 13.86 -25.72 7.94
C ARG A 477 14.60 -24.50 8.47
N GLN A 478 14.66 -23.42 7.69
CA GLN A 478 15.25 -22.14 8.14
C GLN A 478 14.51 -21.54 9.34
N LEU A 479 13.17 -21.64 9.35
CA LEU A 479 12.35 -21.20 10.49
C LEU A 479 12.59 -22.09 11.72
N LEU A 480 12.65 -23.41 11.53
CA LEU A 480 12.95 -24.39 12.58
C LEU A 480 14.34 -24.18 13.19
N ASP A 481 15.36 -23.99 12.36
CA ASP A 481 16.74 -23.76 12.81
C ASP A 481 16.86 -22.44 13.60
N ARG A 482 16.13 -21.41 13.20
CA ARG A 482 16.03 -20.15 13.96
C ARG A 482 15.29 -20.33 15.29
N ALA A 483 14.18 -21.06 15.30
CA ALA A 483 13.41 -21.33 16.52
C ALA A 483 14.22 -22.17 17.52
N LEU A 484 14.92 -23.21 17.03
CA LEU A 484 15.82 -24.05 17.82
C LEU A 484 17.09 -23.31 18.26
N GLY A 485 17.60 -22.38 17.45
CA GLY A 485 18.71 -21.50 17.82
C GLY A 485 18.34 -20.50 18.93
N LEU A 486 17.11 -19.98 18.91
CA LEU A 486 16.57 -19.12 19.96
C LEU A 486 16.33 -19.89 21.26
N SER A 487 15.79 -21.11 21.19
CA SER A 487 15.58 -21.94 22.40
C SER A 487 16.91 -22.36 23.03
N ARG A 488 17.95 -22.67 22.24
CA ARG A 488 19.32 -22.91 22.76
C ARG A 488 19.95 -21.69 23.41
N ARG A 489 19.64 -20.47 22.92
CA ARG A 489 20.07 -19.22 23.58
C ARG A 489 19.33 -18.94 24.89
N PHE A 490 18.06 -19.32 24.99
CA PHE A 490 17.29 -19.19 26.23
C PHE A 490 17.63 -20.29 27.27
N LEU A 491 18.04 -21.49 26.84
CA LEU A 491 18.47 -22.55 27.76
C LEU A 491 19.93 -22.41 28.26
N ASN A 492 20.76 -21.57 27.63
CA ASN A 492 22.10 -21.25 28.11
C ASN A 492 22.10 -20.09 29.10
N TRP A 493 21.26 -20.16 30.15
CA TRP A 493 21.40 -19.32 31.33
C TRP A 493 22.64 -19.80 32.11
N PRO A 494 23.60 -18.92 32.46
CA PRO A 494 24.81 -19.35 33.17
C PRO A 494 24.39 -19.95 34.51
N ARG A 495 24.80 -21.21 34.76
CA ARG A 495 24.69 -21.81 36.09
C ARG A 495 25.45 -20.92 37.08
N PRO A 496 24.89 -20.63 38.27
CA PRO A 496 25.62 -19.87 39.27
C PRO A 496 26.91 -20.61 39.63
N PRO A 497 28.03 -19.88 39.84
CA PRO A 497 29.27 -20.51 40.28
C PRO A 497 29.04 -21.16 41.64
N THR A 498 29.49 -22.41 41.76
CA THR A 498 29.53 -23.18 43.01
C THR A 498 30.43 -22.55 44.05
#